data_AF-A0A317HWJ8-F1
#
_entry.id   AF-A0A317HWJ8-F1
#
_cell.length_a   1.000
_cell.length_b   1.000
_cell.length_c   1.000
_cell.angle_alpha   90.00
_cell.angle_beta   90.00
_cell.angle_gamma   90.00
#
_symmetry.space_group_name_H-M   'P 1'
#
loop_
_entity.id
_entity.type
_entity.pdbx_description
1 polymer ?
#
loop_
_entity_poly.entity_id
_entity_poly.type
_entity_poly.pdbx_seq_one_letter_code
_entity_poly.pdbx_strand_id
1 'polypeptide(L)'
;MKVVLLVLSGDAARANEKLSREYPDASIEPISRTEFEAGSLAKRLSRLRATHPDIFAIVTQSLPWQRGQNMFMLFGALAGAREVVMLDATDGILRKSRAQLLTRAPGKLTNEAITTAVTMAP
;
A
#
# COMPACT_ATOMS: atom_id res chain seq x y z
N MET A 1 -17.11 5.92 -4.23
CA MET A 1 -15.79 5.30 -4.38
C MET A 1 -15.20 5.05 -3.00
N LYS A 2 -14.48 3.94 -2.78
CA LYS A 2 -13.89 3.61 -1.48
C LYS A 2 -12.36 3.69 -1.51
N VAL A 3 -11.81 4.54 -0.65
CA VAL A 3 -10.38 4.65 -0.40
C VAL A 3 -10.08 3.97 0.94
N VAL A 4 -9.28 2.92 0.94
CA VAL A 4 -8.77 2.32 2.19
C VAL A 4 -7.40 2.91 2.46
N LEU A 5 -7.23 3.52 3.63
CA LEU A 5 -6.04 4.27 4.03
C LEU A 5 -5.23 3.49 5.07
N LEU A 6 -4.06 3.01 4.68
CA LEU A 6 -3.06 2.43 5.58
C LEU A 6 -1.99 3.46 5.93
N VAL A 7 -1.87 3.80 7.21
CA VAL A 7 -0.79 4.68 7.70
C VAL A 7 0.33 3.82 8.26
N LEU A 8 1.44 3.72 7.54
CA LEU A 8 2.65 3.01 8.01
C LEU A 8 3.47 3.91 8.95
N SER A 9 3.60 5.17 8.56
CA SER A 9 4.23 6.25 9.32
C SER A 9 3.74 7.60 8.79
N GLY A 10 3.86 8.65 9.60
CA GLY A 10 3.41 10.01 9.26
C GLY A 10 2.06 10.37 9.87
N ASP A 11 1.43 11.41 9.30
CA ASP A 11 0.22 12.04 9.83
C ASP A 11 -1.03 11.57 9.08
N ALA A 12 -1.90 10.85 9.78
CA ALA A 12 -3.16 10.32 9.25
C ALA A 12 -4.15 11.44 8.89
N ALA A 13 -4.20 12.54 9.66
CA ALA A 13 -5.12 13.64 9.43
C ALA A 13 -4.75 14.39 8.15
N ARG A 14 -3.46 14.71 8.00
CA ARG A 14 -2.95 15.36 6.78
C ARG A 14 -3.15 14.48 5.54
N ALA A 15 -2.93 13.17 5.67
CA ALA A 15 -3.19 12.24 4.57
C ALA A 15 -4.67 12.15 4.21
N ASN A 16 -5.56 12.13 5.21
CA ASN A 16 -7.01 12.11 4.99
C ASN A 16 -7.47 13.40 4.28
N GLU A 17 -6.99 14.56 4.71
CA GLU A 17 -7.29 15.85 4.09
C GLU A 17 -6.82 15.87 2.62
N LYS A 18 -5.61 15.39 2.35
CA LYS A 18 -5.07 15.28 0.99
C LYS A 18 -5.89 14.33 0.11
N LEU A 19 -6.25 13.16 0.63
CA LEU A 19 -7.09 12.20 -0.08
C LEU A 19 -8.49 12.75 -0.34
N SER A 20 -9.05 13.52 0.59
CA SER A 20 -10.36 14.18 0.43
C SER A 20 -10.33 15.24 -0.67
N ARG A 21 -9.20 15.94 -0.85
CA ARG A 21 -9.02 16.89 -1.98
C ARG A 21 -8.87 16.17 -3.32
N GLU A 22 -8.11 15.09 -3.35
CA GLU A 22 -7.85 14.32 -4.58
C GLU A 22 -9.05 13.49 -5.02
N TYR A 23 -9.85 13.04 -4.06
CA TYR A 23 -10.99 12.16 -4.24
C TYR A 23 -12.20 12.71 -3.47
N PRO A 24 -12.80 13.81 -3.93
CA PRO A 24 -13.86 14.52 -3.20
C PRO A 24 -15.10 13.65 -2.93
N ASP A 25 -15.39 12.67 -3.80
CA ASP A 25 -16.53 11.77 -3.68
C ASP A 25 -16.17 10.40 -3.05
N ALA A 26 -14.99 10.28 -2.44
CA ALA A 26 -14.54 9.05 -1.81
C ALA A 26 -14.89 8.95 -0.33
N SER A 27 -15.37 7.78 0.09
CA SER A 27 -15.35 7.38 1.50
C SER A 27 -13.95 6.89 1.85
N ILE A 28 -13.30 7.56 2.79
CA ILE A 28 -11.96 7.19 3.30
C ILE A 28 -12.12 6.34 4.55
N GLU A 29 -11.69 5.08 4.48
CA GLU A 29 -11.70 4.14 5.60
C GLU A 29 -10.26 3.88 6.06
N PRO A 30 -9.86 4.37 7.25
CA PRO A 30 -8.54 4.08 7.77
C PRO A 30 -8.46 2.63 8.26
N ILE A 31 -7.38 1.94 7.92
CA ILE A 31 -7.01 0.64 8.50
C ILE A 31 -5.77 0.82 9.36
N SER A 32 -5.82 0.27 10.58
CA SER A 32 -4.68 0.35 11.49
C SER A 32 -3.54 -0.56 11.03
N ARG A 33 -2.30 -0.15 11.32
CA ARG A 33 -1.12 -0.96 11.00
C ARG A 33 -1.17 -2.33 11.69
N THR A 34 -1.62 -2.38 12.94
CA THR A 34 -1.75 -3.61 13.72
C THR A 34 -2.77 -4.56 13.11
N GLU A 35 -3.90 -4.05 12.62
CA GLU A 35 -4.91 -4.83 11.91
C GLU A 35 -4.39 -5.37 10.57
N PHE A 36 -3.62 -4.55 9.85
CA PHE A 36 -2.99 -4.92 8.59
C PHE A 36 -1.88 -5.96 8.76
N GLU A 37 -1.08 -5.88 9.84
CA GLU A 37 0.03 -6.79 10.12
C GLU A 37 -0.41 -8.07 10.88
N ALA A 38 -1.67 -8.18 11.29
CA ALA A 38 -2.16 -9.34 12.02
C ALA A 38 -2.28 -10.61 11.14
N GLY A 39 -1.71 -11.72 11.61
CA GLY A 39 -1.83 -13.03 10.99
C GLY A 39 -0.96 -13.25 9.73
N SER A 40 -1.23 -14.33 9.00
CA SER A 40 -0.51 -14.69 7.78
C SER A 40 -0.86 -13.77 6.60
N LEU A 41 0.03 -13.70 5.60
CA LEU A 41 -0.15 -12.85 4.41
C LEU A 41 -1.49 -13.11 3.68
N ALA A 42 -1.93 -14.36 3.60
CA ALA A 42 -3.22 -14.72 3.02
C ALA A 42 -4.41 -14.16 3.84
N LYS A 43 -4.33 -14.19 5.18
CA LYS A 43 -5.37 -13.61 6.05
C LYS A 43 -5.42 -12.09 5.92
N ARG A 44 -4.26 -11.44 5.89
CA ARG A 44 -4.16 -9.99 5.66
C ARG A 44 -4.80 -9.60 4.33
N LEU A 45 -4.50 -10.36 3.27
CA LEU A 45 -5.02 -10.10 1.92
C LEU A 45 -6.53 -10.31 1.86
N SER A 46 -7.03 -11.38 2.49
CA SER A 46 -8.46 -11.66 2.58
C SER A 46 -9.21 -10.53 3.29
N ARG A 47 -8.68 -10.03 4.41
CA ARG A 47 -9.26 -8.89 5.14
C ARG A 47 -9.31 -7.62 4.31
N LEU A 48 -8.18 -7.25 3.69
CA LEU A 48 -8.15 -6.07 2.83
C LEU A 48 -9.05 -6.23 1.60
N ARG A 49 -9.22 -7.45 1.08
CA ARG A 49 -10.16 -7.71 -0.01
C ARG A 49 -11.63 -7.57 0.42
N ALA A 50 -11.96 -7.97 1.65
CA ALA A 50 -13.31 -7.86 2.20
C ALA A 50 -13.76 -6.40 2.38
N THR A 51 -12.83 -5.44 2.47
CA THR A 51 -13.20 -4.02 2.50
C THR A 51 -13.56 -3.47 1.12
N HIS A 52 -13.37 -4.24 0.03
CA HIS A 52 -13.66 -3.83 -1.35
C HIS A 52 -13.06 -2.46 -1.72
N PRO A 53 -11.74 -2.26 -1.62
CA PRO A 53 -11.12 -0.98 -1.95
C PRO A 53 -11.22 -0.71 -3.46
N ASP A 54 -11.68 0.48 -3.85
CA ASP A 54 -11.45 1.00 -5.20
C ASP A 54 -10.02 1.54 -5.31
N ILE A 55 -9.58 2.23 -4.25
CA ILE A 55 -8.25 2.81 -4.10
C ILE A 55 -7.64 2.32 -2.79
N PHE A 56 -6.40 1.86 -2.84
CA PHE A 56 -5.61 1.60 -1.63
C PHE A 56 -4.58 2.71 -1.47
N ALA A 57 -4.70 3.50 -0.40
CA ALA A 57 -3.80 4.61 -0.09
C ALA A 57 -2.87 4.20 1.06
N ILE A 58 -1.58 4.51 0.92
CA ILE A 58 -0.55 4.12 1.87
C ILE A 58 0.26 5.36 2.21
N VAL A 59 0.40 5.66 3.50
CA VAL A 59 1.15 6.82 3.98
C VAL A 59 2.46 6.35 4.59
N THR A 60 3.53 7.00 4.20
CA THR A 60 4.88 6.79 4.70
C THR A 60 5.54 8.13 5.04
N GLN A 61 6.67 8.10 5.73
CA GLN A 61 7.41 9.32 6.02
C GLN A 61 8.14 9.87 4.79
N SER A 62 8.69 8.99 3.94
CA SER A 62 9.45 9.38 2.77
C SER A 62 9.36 8.31 1.68
N LEU A 63 8.95 8.69 0.48
CA LEU A 63 8.93 7.76 -0.66
C LEU A 63 10.36 7.24 -0.97
N PRO A 64 11.39 8.06 -1.23
CA PRO A 64 12.70 7.57 -1.65
C PRO A 64 13.36 6.53 -0.71
N TRP A 65 13.00 6.53 0.58
CA TRP A 65 13.64 5.70 1.60
C TRP A 65 12.84 4.43 1.95
N GLN A 66 11.63 4.25 1.39
CA GLN A 66 10.83 3.07 1.68
C GLN A 66 11.25 1.89 0.81
N ARG A 67 12.04 0.96 1.37
CA ARG A 67 12.29 -0.34 0.73
C ARG A 67 10.99 -1.16 0.65
N GLY A 68 10.78 -1.89 -0.44
CA GLY A 68 9.58 -2.72 -0.62
C GLY A 68 8.30 -1.97 -0.98
N GLN A 69 8.38 -0.73 -1.51
CA GLN A 69 7.21 -0.02 -2.04
C GLN A 69 6.38 -0.88 -2.99
N ASN A 70 7.06 -1.58 -3.90
CA ASN A 70 6.39 -2.43 -4.89
C ASN A 70 5.57 -3.53 -4.22
N MET A 71 6.00 -4.05 -3.06
CA MET A 71 5.26 -5.09 -2.36
C MET A 71 3.97 -4.57 -1.75
N PHE A 72 4.02 -3.42 -1.07
CA PHE A 72 2.83 -2.76 -0.52
C PHE A 72 1.85 -2.36 -1.61
N MET A 73 2.37 -1.83 -2.73
CA MET A 73 1.52 -1.48 -3.86
C MET A 73 0.89 -2.72 -4.51
N LEU A 74 1.68 -3.77 -4.73
CA LEU A 74 1.18 -5.05 -5.26
C LEU A 74 0.14 -5.67 -4.34
N PHE A 75 0.30 -5.55 -3.02
CA PHE A 75 -0.67 -6.04 -2.05
C PHE A 75 -2.03 -5.36 -2.21
N GLY A 76 -2.07 -4.03 -2.37
CA GLY A 76 -3.29 -3.29 -2.67
C GLY A 76 -3.94 -3.74 -3.98
N ALA A 77 -3.13 -3.92 -5.02
CA ALA A 77 -3.59 -4.41 -6.32
C ALA A 77 -4.21 -5.82 -6.23
N LEU A 78 -3.57 -6.74 -5.49
CA LEU A 78 -4.07 -8.08 -5.24
C LEU A 78 -5.33 -8.08 -4.37
N ALA A 79 -5.48 -7.11 -3.47
CA ALA A 79 -6.69 -6.95 -2.66
C ALA A 79 -7.91 -6.50 -3.49
N GLY A 80 -7.70 -6.10 -4.74
CA GLY A 80 -8.77 -5.73 -5.68
C GLY A 80 -8.78 -4.25 -6.04
N ALA A 81 -7.95 -3.42 -5.37
CA ALA A 81 -7.87 -1.99 -5.66
C ALA A 81 -7.51 -1.73 -7.12
N ARG A 82 -8.27 -0.85 -7.77
CA ARG A 82 -8.06 -0.45 -9.17
C ARG A 82 -6.88 0.49 -9.30
N GLU A 83 -6.63 1.27 -8.26
CA GLU A 83 -5.49 2.16 -8.11
C GLU A 83 -4.85 2.00 -6.73
N VAL A 84 -3.53 2.13 -6.67
CA VAL A 84 -2.78 2.16 -5.42
C VAL A 84 -1.92 3.42 -5.38
N VAL A 85 -2.03 4.16 -4.29
CA VAL A 85 -1.39 5.45 -4.08
C VAL A 85 -0.51 5.38 -2.85
N MET A 86 0.74 5.82 -2.96
CA MET A 86 1.60 6.10 -1.83
C MET A 86 1.78 7.60 -1.66
N LEU A 87 1.66 8.07 -0.43
CA LEU A 87 1.83 9.45 -0.02
C LEU A 87 2.99 9.55 0.96
N ASP A 88 3.81 10.60 0.84
CA ASP A 88 4.76 10.95 1.89
C ASP A 88 4.47 12.29 2.57
N ALA A 89 5.22 12.56 3.65
CA ALA A 89 5.11 13.77 4.46
C ALA A 89 5.54 15.05 3.72
N THR A 90 6.29 14.92 2.63
CA THR A 90 6.79 16.00 1.77
C THR A 90 5.89 16.28 0.56
N ASP A 91 4.64 15.84 0.64
CA ASP A 91 3.65 15.93 -0.42
C ASP A 91 3.95 15.12 -1.70
N GLY A 92 4.95 14.25 -1.65
CA GLY A 92 5.24 13.27 -2.67
C GLY A 92 4.06 12.32 -2.88
N ILE A 93 3.80 11.98 -4.14
CA ILE A 93 2.74 11.05 -4.53
C ILE A 93 3.23 10.07 -5.59
N LEU A 94 3.05 8.79 -5.30
CA LEU A 94 3.32 7.70 -6.24
C LEU A 94 2.01 6.97 -6.52
N ARG A 95 1.50 7.09 -7.75
CA ARG A 95 0.28 6.41 -8.19
C ARG A 95 0.61 5.29 -9.16
N LYS A 96 -0.05 4.15 -9.01
CA LYS A 96 0.02 3.04 -9.97
C LYS A 96 -1.36 2.41 -10.13
N SER A 97 -1.71 2.08 -11.36
CA SER A 97 -2.90 1.29 -11.62
C SER A 97 -2.65 -0.18 -11.30
N ARG A 98 -3.74 -0.92 -11.04
CA ARG A 98 -3.69 -2.37 -10.84
C ARG A 98 -2.98 -3.08 -11.99
N ALA A 99 -3.29 -2.70 -13.22
CA ALA A 99 -2.68 -3.29 -14.42
C ALA A 99 -1.16 -3.08 -14.47
N GLN A 100 -0.67 -1.88 -14.11
CA GLN A 100 0.76 -1.58 -14.06
C GLN A 100 1.48 -2.41 -12.99
N LEU A 101 0.83 -2.65 -11.86
CA LEU A 101 1.41 -3.42 -10.74
C LEU A 101 1.44 -4.91 -11.04
N LEU A 102 0.35 -5.47 -11.57
CA LEU A 102 0.26 -6.90 -11.89
C LEU A 102 1.13 -7.29 -13.09
N THR A 103 1.25 -6.44 -14.12
CA THR A 103 2.09 -6.75 -15.29
C THR A 103 3.59 -6.66 -15.00
N ARG A 104 4.00 -5.89 -13.98
CA ARG A 104 5.39 -5.78 -13.53
C ARG A 104 5.77 -6.76 -12.43
N ALA A 105 4.81 -7.48 -11.85
CA ALA A 105 5.01 -8.40 -10.75
C ALA A 105 5.94 -9.60 -11.07
N PRO A 106 5.94 -10.23 -12.26
CA PRO A 106 6.80 -11.39 -12.50
C PRO A 106 8.29 -11.05 -12.62
N GLY A 107 8.66 -9.80 -12.94
CA GLY A 107 10.05 -9.44 -13.26
C GLY A 107 10.90 -8.90 -12.11
N LYS A 108 10.30 -8.47 -10.99
CA LYS A 108 11.02 -7.82 -9.88
C LYS A 108 10.96 -8.54 -8.53
N LEU A 109 10.03 -9.49 -8.37
CA LEU A 109 9.93 -10.32 -7.16
C LEU A 109 11.11 -11.29 -6.98
N THR A 110 11.83 -11.61 -8.06
CA THR A 110 13.05 -12.41 -8.00
C THR A 110 14.23 -11.69 -7.38
N ASN A 111 14.33 -10.36 -7.46
CA ASN A 111 15.49 -9.63 -6.91
C ASN A 111 15.32 -9.21 -5.45
N GLU A 112 14.09 -8.95 -4.96
CA GLU A 112 13.90 -8.54 -3.55
C GLU A 112 13.77 -9.73 -2.59
N ALA A 113 13.36 -10.92 -3.06
CA ALA A 113 13.25 -12.12 -2.21
C ALA A 113 14.60 -12.80 -1.93
N ILE A 114 15.62 -12.58 -2.76
CA ILE A 114 16.92 -13.26 -2.64
C ILE A 114 17.84 -12.54 -1.64
N THR A 115 17.69 -11.23 -1.42
CA THR A 115 18.57 -10.50 -0.49
C THR A 115 18.28 -10.76 0.99
N THR A 116 17.07 -11.22 1.35
CA THR A 116 16.73 -11.47 2.78
C THR A 116 17.10 -12.88 3.26
N ALA A 117 17.52 -13.77 2.35
CA ALA A 117 17.87 -15.17 2.69
C ALA A 117 19.39 -15.40 2.92
N VAL A 118 20.25 -14.39 2.74
CA VAL A 118 21.72 -14.54 2.82
C VAL A 118 22.33 -13.83 4.05
N THR A 119 21.55 -13.45 5.06
CA THR A 119 22.10 -12.83 6.30
C THR A 119 21.57 -13.45 7.59
N MET A 120 21.20 -14.73 7.57
CA MET A 120 21.03 -15.52 8.79
C MET A 120 21.54 -16.94 8.57
N ALA A 121 22.85 -17.10 8.58
CA ALA A 121 23.51 -18.36 8.93
C ALA A 121 24.76 -18.00 9.76
N PRO A 122 24.82 -18.34 11.06
CA PRO A 122 26.09 -18.36 11.80
C PRO A 122 26.98 -19.52 11.36
#